data_AF-A0A926CEA4-F1
#
_entry.id   AF-A0A926CEA4-F1
#
_cell.length_a   1.000
_cell.length_b   1.000
_cell.length_c   1.000
_cell.angle_alpha   90.00
_cell.angle_beta   90.00
_cell.angle_gamma   90.00
#
_symmetry.space_group_name_H-M   'P 1'
#
loop_
_entity.id
_entity.type
_entity.pdbx_description
1 polymer ?
#
loop_
_entity_poly.entity_id
_entity_poly.type
_entity_poly.pdbx_seq_one_letter_code
_entity_poly.pdbx_strand_id
1 'polypeptide(L)' 'MAQLSILALGSRGDVQPFVALASQLQRLGHRVRIAAATDYRALVEDKGLDFAPIGGSIRALMDFD' A
#
# COMPACT_ATOMS: atom_id res chain seq x y z
N MET A 1 -13.77 13.20 -9.17
CA MET A 1 -12.37 12.75 -9.36
C MET A 1 -11.51 13.42 -8.31
N ALA A 2 -10.77 12.64 -7.51
CA ALA A 2 -9.92 13.15 -6.43
C ALA A 2 -8.56 12.43 -6.44
N GLN A 3 -7.55 13.05 -5.83
CA GLN A 3 -6.24 12.44 -5.58
C GLN A 3 -6.16 12.01 -4.11
N LEU A 4 -5.97 10.71 -3.88
CA LEU A 4 -5.99 10.12 -2.54
C LEU A 4 -4.67 9.40 -2.27
N SER A 5 -4.12 9.62 -1.08
CA SER A 5 -3.01 8.82 -0.54
C SER A 5 -3.52 8.07 0.69
N ILE A 6 -3.42 6.75 0.67
CA ILE A 6 -3.77 5.90 1.80
C ILE A 6 -2.47 5.48 2.48
N LEU A 7 -2.32 5.80 3.76
CA LEU A 7 -1.20 5.36 4.57
C LEU A 7 -1.59 4.05 5.25
N ALA A 8 -0.86 2.98 4.95
CA ALA A 8 -1.03 1.65 5.55
C ALA A 8 0.31 1.23 6.16
N LEU A 9 0.52 1.59 7.42
CA LEU A 9 1.80 1.47 8.12
C LEU A 9 1.86 0.23 9.03
N GLY A 10 0.84 -0.62 9.00
CA GLY A 10 0.76 -1.85 9.78
C GLY A 10 1.27 -3.09 9.04
N SER A 11 0.80 -4.24 9.53
CA SER A 11 1.11 -5.55 8.94
C SER A 11 0.28 -5.80 7.66
N ARG A 12 0.39 -7.00 7.09
CA ARG A 12 -0.45 -7.42 5.95
C ARG A 12 -1.95 -7.24 6.22
N GLY A 13 -2.38 -7.42 7.47
CA GLY A 13 -3.78 -7.23 7.88
C GLY A 13 -4.25 -5.77 7.78
N ASP A 14 -3.33 -4.82 7.82
CA ASP A 14 -3.59 -3.39 7.57
C ASP A 14 -3.57 -3.07 6.07
N VAL A 15 -2.54 -3.54 5.36
CA VAL A 15 -2.33 -3.17 3.94
C VAL A 15 -3.37 -3.81 3.00
N GLN A 16 -3.72 -5.08 3.20
CA GLN A 16 -4.57 -5.81 2.26
C GLN A 16 -6.00 -5.23 2.15
N PRO A 17 -6.70 -4.85 3.24
CA PRO A 17 -7.99 -4.16 3.15
C PRO A 17 -7.90 -2.82 2.40
N PHE A 18 -6.83 -2.05 2.61
CA PHE A 18 -6.63 -0.77 1.92
C PHE A 18 -6.35 -0.94 0.42
N VAL A 19 -5.66 -2.01 0.01
CA VAL A 19 -5.52 -2.38 -1.41
C VAL A 19 -6.89 -2.65 -2.04
N ALA A 20 -7.77 -3.36 -1.35
CA ALA A 20 -9.13 -3.62 -1.85
C ALA A 20 -9.95 -2.32 -1.96
N LEU A 21 -9.87 -1.44 -0.97
CA LEU A 21 -10.52 -0.14 -0.98
C LEU A 21 -9.99 0.76 -2.11
N ALA A 22 -8.67 0.84 -2.27
CA ALA A 22 -8.01 1.64 -3.29
C ALA A 22 -8.40 1.19 -4.70
N SER A 23 -8.51 -0.13 -4.92
CA SER A 23 -8.98 -0.69 -6.20
C SER A 23 -10.39 -0.19 -6.53
N GLN A 24 -11.28 -0.14 -5.53
CA GLN A 24 -12.65 0.36 -5.70
C GLN A 24 -12.69 1.85 -6.00
N LEU A 25 -11.92 2.65 -5.27
CA LEU A 25 -11.80 4.09 -5.51
C LEU A 25 -11.21 4.38 -6.90
N GLN A 26 -10.25 3.58 -7.36
CA GLN A 26 -9.70 3.69 -8.71
C GLN A 26 -10.77 3.42 -9.77
N ARG A 27 -11.58 2.36 -9.63
CA ARG A 27 -12.70 2.09 -10.54
C ARG A 27 -13.78 3.18 -10.54
N LEU A 28 -13.96 3.89 -9.42
CA LEU A 28 -14.85 5.04 -9.32
C LEU A 28 -14.25 6.32 -9.94
N GLY A 29 -13.06 6.24 -10.54
CA GLY A 29 -12.42 7.36 -11.25
C GLY A 29 -11.56 8.25 -10.36
N HIS A 30 -11.16 7.80 -9.18
CA HIS A 30 -10.18 8.50 -8.34
C HIS A 30 -8.76 8.04 -8.68
N ARG A 31 -7.78 8.94 -8.53
CA ARG A 31 -6.37 8.57 -8.58
C ARG A 31 -5.93 8.25 -7.16
N VAL A 32 -5.54 7.01 -6.91
CA VAL A 32 -5.21 6.52 -5.56
C VAL A 32 -3.83 5.92 -5.56
N ARG A 33 -3.04 6.28 -4.54
CA ARG A 33 -1.77 5.61 -4.22
C ARG A 33 -1.81 5.04 -2.81
N ILE A 34 -1.12 3.93 -2.61
CA ILE A 34 -0.89 3.35 -1.28
C ILE A 34 0.53 3.61 -0.85
N ALA A 35 0.66 4.12 0.37
CA ALA A 35 1.93 4.40 1.01
C ALA A 35 2.16 3.42 2.18
N ALA A 36 3.16 2.53 2.04
CA ALA A 36 3.41 1.43 2.96
C ALA A 36 4.89 0.99 2.97
N ALA A 37 5.24 0.07 3.86
CA ALA A 37 6.58 -0.55 3.88
C ALA A 37 6.89 -1.27 2.57
N THR A 38 8.18 -1.33 2.20
CA THR A 38 8.63 -1.85 0.91
C THR A 38 8.28 -3.33 0.69
N ASP A 39 8.13 -4.11 1.77
CA ASP A 39 7.70 -5.51 1.73
C ASP A 39 6.33 -5.72 1.05
N TYR A 40 5.50 -4.67 1.01
CA TYR A 40 4.14 -4.75 0.45
C TYR A 40 4.00 -4.15 -0.96
N ARG A 41 5.10 -3.72 -1.59
CA ARG A 41 5.08 -3.16 -2.95
C ARG A 41 4.32 -4.06 -3.93
N ALA A 42 4.69 -5.34 -3.98
CA ALA A 42 4.08 -6.30 -4.90
C ALA A 42 2.57 -6.44 -4.65
N LEU A 43 2.14 -6.48 -3.38
CA LEU A 43 0.72 -6.58 -3.02
C LEU A 43 -0.12 -5.41 -3.57
N VAL A 44 0.47 -4.22 -3.69
CA VAL A 44 -0.16 -3.02 -4.24
C VAL A 44 -0.09 -3.00 -5.77
N GLU A 45 1.10 -3.16 -6.33
CA GLU A 45 1.35 -3.04 -7.77
C GLU A 45 0.68 -4.18 -8.57
N ASP A 46 0.54 -5.38 -8.01
CA ASP A 46 -0.19 -6.51 -8.63
C ASP A 46 -1.68 -6.20 -8.87
N LYS A 47 -2.21 -5.15 -8.24
CA LYS A 47 -3.59 -4.65 -8.46
C LYS A 47 -3.65 -3.45 -9.39
N GLY A 48 -2.54 -3.04 -10.00
CA GLY A 48 -2.46 -1.88 -10.88
C GLY A 48 -2.61 -0.55 -10.13
N LEU A 49 -2.27 -0.52 -8.85
CA LEU A 49 -2.32 0.68 -8.00
C LEU A 49 -0.94 1.34 -7.91
N ASP A 50 -0.92 2.66 -7.79
CA ASP A 50 0.31 3.43 -7.55
C ASP A 50 0.85 3.11 -6.13
N PHE A 51 2.13 2.72 -6.03
CA PHE A 51 2.80 2.46 -4.75
C PHE A 51 3.75 3.58 -4.36
N ALA A 52 3.78 3.88 -3.07
CA ALA A 52 4.75 4.79 -2.48
C ALA A 52 5.44 4.19 -1.25
N PRO A 53 6.78 4.08 -1.26
CA PRO A 53 7.48 3.55 -0.10
C PRO A 53 7.39 4.54 1.07
N ILE A 54 7.05 4.03 2.25
CA ILE A 54 7.25 4.70 3.54
C ILE A 54 8.06 3.75 4.43
N GLY A 55 9.20 4.24 4.94
CA GLY A 55 10.11 3.45 5.76
C GLY A 55 10.97 2.46 4.96
N GLY A 56 11.63 1.54 5.66
CA GLY A 56 12.41 0.43 5.10
C GLY A 56 11.63 -0.89 5.10
N SER A 57 12.34 -2.00 4.91
CA SER A 57 11.73 -3.33 5.08
C SER A 57 11.47 -3.59 6.56
N ILE A 58 10.22 -3.93 6.91
CA ILE A 58 9.85 -4.34 8.27
C ILE A 58 10.57 -5.63 8.62
N ARG A 59 10.76 -6.55 7.66
CA ARG A 59 11.51 -7.79 7.88
C ARG A 59 12.96 -7.50 8.25
N ALA A 60 13.62 -6.60 7.51
CA ALA A 60 14.99 -6.21 7.82
C ALA A 60 15.14 -5.53 9.20
N LEU A 61 14.06 -4.93 9.73
CA LEU A 61 14.03 -4.39 11.10
C LEU A 61 13.79 -5.47 12.17
N MET A 62 13.18 -6.60 11.80
CA MET A 62 12.88 -7.70 12.73
C MET A 62 13.99 -8.76 12.74
N ASP A 63 14.79 -8.84 11.67
CA ASP A 63 16.03 -9.63 11.61
C ASP A 63 17.17 -8.91 12.36
N PHE A 64 17.11 -8.92 13.69
CA PHE A 64 18.28 -8.72 14.54
C PHE A 64 18.74 -10.10 15.01
N ASP A 65 19.91 -10.56 14.54
CA ASP A 65 20.62 -11.72 15.11
C ASP A 65 21.05 -11.47 16.57
#